data_AF-A0A970JP30-F1
#
_entry.id   AF-A0A970JP30-F1
#
_cell.length_a   1.000
_cell.length_b   1.000
_cell.length_c   1.000
_cell.angle_alpha   90.00
_cell.angle_beta   90.00
_cell.angle_gamma   90.00
#
_symmetry.space_group_name_H-M   'P 1'
#
loop_
_entity.id
_entity.type
_entity.pdbx_description
1 polymer ?
#
loop_
_entity_poly.entity_id
_entity_poly.type
_entity_poly.pdbx_seq_one_letter_code
_entity_poly.pdbx_strand_id
1 'polypeptide(L)'
;MPRKVRLMLGLVLAVAMAIGFMGVPAAAQVQFEAWGPHVDEIIMPIIREQQARRIAFERGESIVWSDLTQPADIDHARTLPYADMRWTLGFHMFYTCFNMRKAPLDSQVLRQAIAHTVDRDNIIRTLFKGYMMPMSSFVPQVSPFFNPDVPTYEYSLEKAAEVLDAAGYKLDPATGTRIDPNTGKPLPDIKLMTPTYEVAATSAEIGKIISESARKVGIPLVHEPTDFNTMLDKIDYHDFDMYCLAWSLSKNPTHLVSFFHSRNDVEAGYNNPGIRNPELDRILDLLDSAPDLATAKEAADAAQLILAREMPYIPLYSRPYIDAFNKTLVTGYVDMAGFGAASYNNPWTLLNIRRVDRNGRPIEGGTIRWALSEEPKNLNYAVASSAYEWEVLNKTADGLIISHPETLEDMPWLAEKWDVGVWEVEPGKQGTVITWYIRKGVKWSDGMPFSGEDVKFTIEFLKNNQVPRYLPNTEHIVKVELVDQYTVKVYFDNVSYWHIYNADLAFLAKHIWEKVEDYRTFEPWNEPHPTIKGYNQVVGTGPFVLKDYVPGEYVRLVKNPNYWRLNPTEL
;
A
#
# COMPACT_ATOMS: atom_id res chain seq x y z
N MET A 1 19.35 -19.59 42.71
CA MET A 1 18.56 -20.71 42.15
C MET A 1 19.47 -21.67 41.38
N PRO A 2 19.40 -22.99 41.57
CA PRO A 2 20.34 -23.94 40.97
C PRO A 2 20.03 -24.21 39.49
N ARG A 3 21.08 -24.47 38.71
CA ARG A 3 21.12 -24.60 37.23
C ARG A 3 20.08 -25.56 36.63
N LYS A 4 19.58 -26.54 37.40
CA LYS A 4 18.52 -27.48 36.98
C LYS A 4 17.12 -26.87 36.96
N VAL A 5 16.85 -25.82 37.75
CA VAL A 5 15.55 -25.10 37.76
C VAL A 5 15.44 -24.15 36.56
N ARG A 6 16.56 -23.61 36.05
CA ARG A 6 16.57 -22.80 34.81
C ARG A 6 16.32 -23.63 33.56
N LEU A 7 16.77 -24.89 33.51
CA LEU A 7 16.51 -25.77 32.37
C LEU A 7 15.04 -26.26 32.33
N MET A 8 14.41 -26.49 33.48
CA MET A 8 12.99 -26.86 33.54
C MET A 8 12.05 -25.68 33.24
N LEU A 9 12.34 -24.46 33.71
CA LEU A 9 11.54 -23.29 33.31
C LEU A 9 11.71 -22.93 31.82
N GLY A 10 12.91 -23.12 31.26
CA GLY A 10 13.16 -22.95 29.81
C GLY A 10 12.39 -23.95 28.95
N LEU A 11 12.26 -25.21 29.39
CA LEU A 11 11.47 -26.21 28.67
C LEU A 11 9.96 -26.01 28.83
N VAL A 12 9.48 -25.54 29.99
CA VAL A 12 8.05 -25.27 30.20
C VAL A 12 7.59 -24.03 29.44
N LEU A 13 8.43 -22.99 29.29
CA LEU A 13 8.12 -21.86 28.40
C LEU A 13 8.19 -22.22 26.92
N ALA A 14 9.14 -23.06 26.50
CA ALA A 14 9.22 -23.52 25.10
C ALA A 14 8.03 -24.41 24.72
N VAL A 15 7.52 -25.21 25.65
CA VAL A 15 6.32 -26.04 25.44
C VAL A 15 5.03 -25.21 25.53
N ALA A 16 5.00 -24.12 26.31
CA ALA A 16 3.87 -23.18 26.29
C ALA A 16 3.82 -22.34 24.98
N MET A 17 4.96 -22.00 24.39
CA MET A 17 5.01 -21.40 23.04
C MET A 17 4.68 -22.40 21.92
N ALA A 18 4.93 -23.70 22.13
CA ALA A 18 4.55 -24.75 21.18
C ALA A 18 3.06 -25.18 21.28
N ILE A 19 2.39 -24.91 22.40
CA ILE A 19 0.97 -25.26 22.62
C ILE A 19 0.02 -24.08 22.32
N GLY A 20 0.55 -22.86 22.13
CA GLY A 20 -0.19 -21.70 21.60
C GLY A 20 -0.46 -21.73 20.08
N PHE A 21 0.08 -22.72 19.35
CA PHE A 21 -0.20 -22.94 17.92
C PHE A 21 -1.31 -23.98 17.66
N MET A 22 -2.00 -24.47 18.70
CA MET A 22 -3.22 -25.25 18.51
C MET A 22 -4.43 -24.34 18.57
N GLY A 23 -4.89 -23.90 17.39
CA GLY A 23 -6.26 -23.41 17.23
C GLY A 23 -6.44 -22.01 16.64
N VAL A 24 -5.44 -21.40 16.00
CA VAL A 24 -5.81 -20.64 14.80
C VAL A 24 -6.21 -21.72 13.81
N PRO A 25 -7.49 -21.83 13.38
CA PRO A 25 -7.80 -22.73 12.28
C PRO A 25 -6.80 -22.37 11.18
N ALA A 26 -6.08 -23.36 10.64
CA ALA A 26 -5.28 -23.14 9.43
C ALA A 26 -6.17 -22.29 8.52
N ALA A 27 -5.78 -21.03 8.27
CA ALA A 27 -6.63 -20.12 7.53
C ALA A 27 -7.02 -20.89 6.27
N ALA A 28 -8.33 -21.04 6.04
CA ALA A 28 -8.78 -21.77 4.87
C ALA A 28 -8.10 -21.11 3.68
N GLN A 29 -7.24 -21.85 2.98
CA GLN A 29 -6.45 -21.32 1.87
C GLN A 29 -7.40 -20.56 0.95
N VAL A 30 -7.04 -19.33 0.60
CA VAL A 30 -7.92 -18.48 -0.21
C VAL A 30 -8.24 -19.23 -1.49
N GLN A 31 -9.51 -19.58 -1.70
CA GLN A 31 -9.93 -20.23 -2.94
C GLN A 31 -10.17 -19.18 -4.00
N PHE A 32 -9.44 -19.28 -5.10
CA PHE A 32 -9.56 -18.40 -6.24
C PHE A 32 -9.31 -19.16 -7.54
N GLU A 33 -9.89 -18.65 -8.60
CA GLU A 33 -9.72 -19.08 -9.97
C GLU A 33 -8.84 -18.07 -10.69
N ALA A 34 -7.88 -18.57 -11.48
CA ALA A 34 -7.02 -17.73 -12.33
C ALA A 34 -7.62 -17.49 -13.72
N TRP A 35 -8.93 -17.71 -13.86
CA TRP A 35 -9.71 -17.50 -15.08
C TRP A 35 -10.99 -16.73 -14.74
N GLY A 36 -11.59 -16.13 -15.77
CA GLY A 36 -12.71 -15.19 -15.66
C GLY A 36 -12.65 -14.16 -16.79
N PRO A 37 -13.40 -13.05 -16.72
CA PRO A 37 -14.42 -12.76 -15.71
C PRO A 37 -15.69 -13.58 -15.94
N HIS A 38 -16.41 -13.89 -14.86
CA HIS A 38 -17.69 -14.62 -14.96
C HIS A 38 -18.88 -13.72 -15.29
N VAL A 39 -18.87 -12.46 -14.86
CA VAL A 39 -19.91 -11.47 -15.21
C VAL A 39 -19.70 -10.88 -16.60
N ASP A 40 -20.79 -10.53 -17.29
CA ASP A 40 -20.73 -9.94 -18.64
C ASP A 40 -20.50 -8.44 -18.61
N GLU A 41 -20.88 -7.77 -17.53
CA GLU A 41 -20.89 -6.31 -17.45
C GLU A 41 -20.74 -5.81 -16.02
N ILE A 42 -20.00 -4.70 -15.86
CA ILE A 42 -19.90 -3.92 -14.64
C ILE A 42 -20.40 -2.52 -14.96
N ILE A 43 -21.46 -2.09 -14.29
CA ILE A 43 -21.89 -0.69 -14.27
C ILE A 43 -21.36 -0.06 -12.99
N MET A 44 -20.60 1.01 -13.14
CA MET A 44 -19.95 1.70 -12.03
C MET A 44 -20.58 3.08 -11.82
N PRO A 45 -21.71 3.17 -11.09
CA PRO A 45 -22.34 4.46 -10.82
C PRO A 45 -21.44 5.34 -9.95
N ILE A 46 -21.33 6.62 -10.26
CA ILE A 46 -20.52 7.58 -9.50
C ILE A 46 -21.33 8.04 -8.29
N ILE A 47 -20.89 7.66 -7.09
CA ILE A 47 -21.56 7.99 -5.83
C ILE A 47 -20.52 8.51 -4.84
N ARG A 48 -20.37 9.84 -4.77
CA ARG A 48 -19.36 10.54 -3.95
C ARG A 48 -19.60 10.46 -2.45
N GLU A 49 -20.86 10.58 -2.04
CA GLU A 49 -21.23 10.62 -0.62
C GLU A 49 -21.25 9.21 0.00
N GLN A 50 -20.52 9.02 1.10
CA GLN A 50 -20.45 7.73 1.79
C GLN A 50 -21.83 7.20 2.23
N GLN A 51 -22.69 8.10 2.72
CA GLN A 51 -24.06 7.76 3.12
C GLN A 51 -24.92 7.33 1.91
N ALA A 52 -24.70 7.92 0.74
CA ALA A 52 -25.38 7.51 -0.48
C ALA A 52 -24.88 6.13 -0.97
N ARG A 53 -23.58 5.83 -0.84
CA ARG A 53 -23.03 4.49 -1.11
C ARG A 53 -23.63 3.42 -0.20
N ARG A 54 -23.80 3.72 1.09
CA ARG A 54 -24.52 2.85 2.04
C ARG A 54 -25.96 2.57 1.57
N ILE A 55 -26.71 3.62 1.23
CA ILE A 55 -28.09 3.49 0.76
C ILE A 55 -28.17 2.65 -0.53
N ALA A 56 -27.24 2.87 -1.47
CA ALA A 56 -27.16 2.07 -2.69
C ALA A 56 -26.91 0.58 -2.40
N PHE A 57 -26.02 0.27 -1.45
CA PHE A 57 -25.79 -1.11 -1.00
C PHE A 57 -27.04 -1.74 -0.37
N GLU A 58 -27.71 -1.01 0.53
CA GLU A 58 -28.93 -1.48 1.22
C GLU A 58 -30.10 -1.74 0.28
N ARG A 59 -30.21 -0.94 -0.80
CA ARG A 59 -31.21 -1.12 -1.86
C ARG A 59 -30.84 -2.21 -2.87
N GLY A 60 -29.64 -2.77 -2.78
CA GLY A 60 -29.11 -3.70 -3.77
C GLY A 60 -28.76 -3.05 -5.11
N GLU A 61 -28.61 -1.72 -5.14
CA GLU A 61 -28.14 -0.95 -6.30
C GLU A 61 -26.62 -0.98 -6.45
N SER A 62 -25.89 -1.33 -5.39
CA SER A 62 -24.46 -1.70 -5.42
C SER A 62 -24.27 -3.07 -4.77
N ILE A 63 -23.44 -3.93 -5.36
CA ILE A 63 -23.13 -5.25 -4.82
C ILE A 63 -22.22 -5.20 -3.60
N VAL A 64 -21.54 -4.07 -3.39
CA VAL A 64 -20.52 -3.90 -2.37
C VAL A 64 -20.61 -2.52 -1.72
N TRP A 65 -20.37 -2.50 -0.42
CA TRP A 65 -20.03 -1.31 0.35
C TRP A 65 -18.60 -1.49 0.86
N SER A 66 -17.65 -0.90 0.13
CA SER A 66 -16.22 -1.09 0.32
C SER A 66 -15.59 -0.04 1.23
N ASP A 67 -14.36 -0.31 1.67
CA ASP A 67 -13.49 0.61 2.40
C ASP A 67 -14.14 1.21 3.67
N LEU A 68 -14.79 0.38 4.46
CA LEU A 68 -15.43 0.77 5.72
C LEU A 68 -14.37 1.22 6.76
N THR A 69 -14.16 2.52 6.91
CA THR A 69 -13.27 3.10 7.96
C THR A 69 -13.98 3.30 9.29
N GLN A 70 -15.26 3.69 9.26
CA GLN A 70 -15.95 4.24 10.41
C GLN A 70 -16.59 3.13 11.26
N PRO A 71 -16.35 3.10 12.58
CA PRO A 71 -16.93 2.08 13.45
C PRO A 71 -18.46 1.98 13.37
N ALA A 72 -19.15 3.12 13.21
CA ALA A 72 -20.61 3.15 13.07
C ALA A 72 -21.10 2.46 11.79
N ASP A 73 -20.38 2.66 10.67
CA ASP A 73 -20.71 2.04 9.40
C ASP A 73 -20.40 0.53 9.42
N ILE A 74 -19.29 0.13 10.03
CA ILE A 74 -18.93 -1.28 10.23
C ILE A 74 -20.00 -1.99 11.09
N ASP A 75 -20.38 -1.39 12.22
CA ASP A 75 -21.41 -1.93 13.11
C ASP A 75 -22.74 -2.06 12.37
N HIS A 76 -23.13 -1.04 11.60
CA HIS A 76 -24.35 -1.05 10.81
C HIS A 76 -24.35 -2.15 9.75
N ALA A 77 -23.27 -2.27 8.96
CA ALA A 77 -23.13 -3.31 7.95
C ALA A 77 -23.27 -4.72 8.56
N ARG A 78 -22.74 -4.95 9.76
CA ARG A 78 -22.87 -6.22 10.50
C ARG A 78 -24.30 -6.55 10.92
N THR A 79 -25.20 -5.56 11.01
CA THR A 79 -26.62 -5.80 11.30
C THR A 79 -27.41 -6.28 10.09
N LEU A 80 -26.89 -6.10 8.87
CA LEU A 80 -27.57 -6.45 7.63
C LEU A 80 -27.44 -7.96 7.38
N PRO A 81 -28.53 -8.74 7.36
CA PRO A 81 -28.46 -10.21 7.27
C PRO A 81 -27.88 -10.71 5.93
N TYR A 82 -27.92 -9.87 4.89
CA TYR A 82 -27.39 -10.14 3.56
C TYR A 82 -25.97 -9.61 3.33
N ALA A 83 -25.40 -8.85 4.26
CA ALA A 83 -24.00 -8.45 4.18
C ALA A 83 -23.10 -9.64 4.54
N ASP A 84 -22.11 -9.92 3.70
CA ASP A 84 -20.95 -10.73 4.06
C ASP A 84 -19.76 -9.79 4.28
N MET A 85 -19.24 -9.80 5.51
CA MET A 85 -18.17 -8.90 5.93
C MET A 85 -16.82 -9.54 5.63
N ARG A 86 -15.97 -8.83 4.90
CA ARG A 86 -14.62 -9.25 4.53
C ARG A 86 -13.60 -8.37 5.24
N TRP A 87 -12.57 -9.01 5.80
CA TRP A 87 -11.53 -8.36 6.60
C TRP A 87 -10.18 -8.84 6.09
N THR A 88 -9.34 -7.90 5.67
CA THR A 88 -7.95 -8.22 5.28
C THR A 88 -7.01 -7.21 5.88
N LEU A 89 -5.80 -7.65 6.22
CA LEU A 89 -4.75 -6.75 6.68
C LEU A 89 -4.37 -5.80 5.54
N GLY A 90 -4.07 -4.53 5.85
CA GLY A 90 -3.76 -3.50 4.84
C GLY A 90 -2.30 -3.05 4.86
N PHE A 91 -1.81 -2.58 3.71
CA PHE A 91 -0.56 -1.82 3.61
C PHE A 91 -0.79 -0.37 4.05
N HIS A 92 -0.99 -0.19 5.35
CA HIS A 92 -1.24 1.11 5.94
C HIS A 92 -0.38 1.30 7.19
N MET A 93 0.07 2.52 7.43
CA MET A 93 0.75 2.90 8.66
C MET A 93 0.28 4.26 9.12
N PHE A 94 -0.40 4.33 10.26
CA PHE A 94 -0.60 5.58 11.01
C PHE A 94 0.53 5.71 12.03
N TYR A 95 1.18 6.87 12.08
CA TYR A 95 2.41 7.06 12.85
C TYR A 95 2.50 8.47 13.44
N THR A 96 3.33 8.61 14.46
CA THR A 96 3.83 9.91 14.94
C THR A 96 5.27 10.10 14.49
N CYS A 97 5.59 11.21 13.84
CA CYS A 97 6.94 11.58 13.41
C CYS A 97 7.59 12.56 14.39
N PHE A 98 8.90 12.41 14.63
CA PHE A 98 9.74 13.37 15.35
C PHE A 98 10.61 14.15 14.38
N ASN A 99 10.82 15.45 14.59
CA ASN A 99 11.90 16.19 13.94
C ASN A 99 13.21 16.02 14.74
N MET A 100 14.10 15.16 14.27
CA MET A 100 15.36 14.84 14.95
C MET A 100 16.44 15.90 14.75
N ARG A 101 16.17 16.96 13.95
CA ARG A 101 17.10 18.06 13.70
C ARG A 101 17.10 19.11 14.81
N LYS A 102 16.09 19.11 15.69
CA LYS A 102 15.85 20.16 16.69
C LYS A 102 15.87 19.57 18.10
N ALA A 103 16.61 20.21 19.00
CA ALA A 103 16.52 19.92 20.42
C ALA A 103 15.12 20.27 20.96
N PRO A 104 14.55 19.48 21.89
CA PRO A 104 15.17 18.34 22.58
C PRO A 104 14.93 16.98 21.88
N LEU A 105 14.30 16.97 20.70
CA LEU A 105 13.89 15.74 19.99
C LEU A 105 15.02 15.07 19.20
N ASP A 106 16.19 15.69 19.13
CA ASP A 106 17.46 15.05 18.75
C ASP A 106 17.88 13.96 19.75
N SER A 107 17.44 14.06 21.02
CA SER A 107 17.65 13.05 22.06
C SER A 107 16.88 11.75 21.80
N GLN A 108 17.62 10.67 21.52
CA GLN A 108 17.07 9.34 21.35
C GLN A 108 16.29 8.86 22.58
N VAL A 109 16.81 9.11 23.78
CA VAL A 109 16.15 8.71 25.03
C VAL A 109 14.80 9.39 25.18
N LEU A 110 14.70 10.68 24.85
CA LEU A 110 13.43 11.42 24.95
C LEU A 110 12.39 10.84 23.99
N ARG A 111 12.77 10.52 22.74
CA ARG A 111 11.87 9.88 21.77
C ARG A 111 11.38 8.51 22.24
N GLN A 112 12.28 7.69 22.80
CA GLN A 112 11.95 6.39 23.39
C GLN A 112 11.03 6.51 24.61
N ALA A 113 11.25 7.49 25.48
CA ALA A 113 10.37 7.77 26.61
C ALA A 113 8.97 8.18 26.12
N ILE A 114 8.88 9.05 25.11
CA ILE A 114 7.60 9.44 24.49
C ILE A 114 6.89 8.22 23.92
N ALA A 115 7.60 7.29 23.26
CA ALA A 115 6.99 6.06 22.74
C ALA A 115 6.30 5.22 23.82
N HIS A 116 6.85 5.13 25.03
CA HIS A 116 6.22 4.45 26.18
C HIS A 116 4.98 5.18 26.71
N THR A 117 4.74 6.44 26.35
CA THR A 117 3.54 7.18 26.77
C THR A 117 2.34 6.93 25.84
N VAL A 118 2.52 6.24 24.71
CA VAL A 118 1.47 6.04 23.72
C VAL A 118 0.72 4.73 23.94
N ASP A 119 -0.49 4.82 24.49
CA ASP A 119 -1.41 3.69 24.68
C ASP A 119 -2.15 3.33 23.38
N ARG A 120 -1.46 2.58 22.50
CA ARG A 120 -1.99 2.12 21.21
C ARG A 120 -3.29 1.34 21.37
N ASP A 121 -3.35 0.43 22.34
CA ASP A 121 -4.52 -0.42 22.58
C ASP A 121 -5.72 0.39 23.05
N ASN A 122 -5.51 1.40 23.91
CA ASN A 122 -6.58 2.31 24.28
C ASN A 122 -7.06 3.16 23.10
N ILE A 123 -6.15 3.72 22.29
CA ILE A 123 -6.51 4.46 21.06
C ILE A 123 -7.40 3.59 20.15
N ILE A 124 -6.96 2.36 19.89
CA ILE A 124 -7.68 1.40 19.04
C ILE A 124 -9.05 1.04 19.63
N ARG A 125 -9.11 0.78 20.94
CA ARG A 125 -10.34 0.40 21.63
C ARG A 125 -11.36 1.55 21.70
N THR A 126 -10.93 2.76 22.05
CA THR A 126 -11.85 3.88 22.33
C THR A 126 -12.28 4.60 21.07
N LEU A 127 -11.37 4.80 20.11
CA LEU A 127 -11.66 5.56 18.89
C LEU A 127 -12.13 4.67 17.74
N PHE A 128 -11.70 3.41 17.70
CA PHE A 128 -11.97 2.50 16.58
C PHE A 128 -12.72 1.23 16.97
N LYS A 129 -13.17 1.09 18.23
CA LYS A 129 -13.86 -0.10 18.75
C LYS A 129 -13.10 -1.42 18.55
N GLY A 130 -11.77 -1.38 18.46
CA GLY A 130 -10.95 -2.57 18.24
C GLY A 130 -10.76 -2.95 16.77
N TYR A 131 -11.24 -2.15 15.81
CA TYR A 131 -11.21 -2.50 14.38
C TYR A 131 -9.87 -2.25 13.68
N MET A 132 -8.93 -1.54 14.31
CA MET A 132 -7.60 -1.30 13.75
C MET A 132 -6.58 -2.29 14.28
N MET A 133 -5.53 -2.57 13.50
CA MET A 133 -4.46 -3.48 13.89
C MET A 133 -3.31 -2.70 14.53
N PRO A 134 -2.90 -2.99 15.78
CA PRO A 134 -1.77 -2.30 16.40
C PRO A 134 -0.49 -2.54 15.58
N MET A 135 0.32 -1.51 15.40
CA MET A 135 1.61 -1.62 14.71
C MET A 135 2.77 -1.43 15.68
N SER A 136 3.74 -2.34 15.59
CA SER A 136 4.98 -2.32 16.38
C SER A 136 6.24 -2.17 15.54
N SER A 137 6.13 -2.24 14.21
CA SER A 137 7.24 -2.12 13.27
C SER A 137 6.99 -1.01 12.24
N PHE A 138 8.03 -0.68 11.46
CA PHE A 138 8.04 0.27 10.35
C PHE A 138 7.59 -0.36 9.03
N VAL A 139 7.28 -1.66 9.05
CA VAL A 139 6.68 -2.43 7.95
C VAL A 139 5.38 -3.06 8.47
N PRO A 140 4.23 -2.91 7.77
CA PRO A 140 2.98 -3.55 8.16
C PRO A 140 3.07 -5.08 8.21
N GLN A 141 2.35 -5.71 9.16
CA GLN A 141 2.42 -7.16 9.40
C GLN A 141 2.01 -8.03 8.21
N VAL A 142 1.27 -7.46 7.26
CA VAL A 142 0.86 -8.15 6.03
C VAL A 142 1.98 -8.27 5.00
N SER A 143 3.04 -7.46 5.13
CA SER A 143 4.18 -7.53 4.22
C SER A 143 5.01 -8.79 4.48
N PRO A 144 5.50 -9.47 3.44
CA PRO A 144 6.47 -10.55 3.60
C PRO A 144 7.82 -10.08 4.17
N PHE A 145 8.06 -8.77 4.26
CA PHE A 145 9.23 -8.15 4.86
C PHE A 145 9.01 -7.74 6.32
N PHE A 146 7.85 -8.02 6.91
CA PHE A 146 7.62 -7.76 8.32
C PHE A 146 8.59 -8.56 9.19
N ASN A 147 9.27 -7.87 10.11
CA ASN A 147 10.12 -8.49 11.10
C ASN A 147 9.38 -8.58 12.46
N PRO A 148 8.98 -9.77 12.93
CA PRO A 148 8.30 -9.94 14.21
C PRO A 148 9.23 -9.74 15.42
N ASP A 149 10.55 -9.78 15.23
CA ASP A 149 11.53 -9.66 16.32
C ASP A 149 11.87 -8.20 16.66
N VAL A 150 11.22 -7.23 16.01
CA VAL A 150 11.43 -5.81 16.24
C VAL A 150 11.01 -5.44 17.67
N PRO A 151 11.90 -4.87 18.50
CA PRO A 151 11.58 -4.48 19.86
C PRO A 151 10.41 -3.49 19.90
N THR A 152 9.50 -3.71 20.84
CA THR A 152 8.33 -2.87 21.02
C THR A 152 8.49 -1.96 22.23
N TYR A 153 7.78 -0.82 22.20
CA TYR A 153 7.70 0.13 23.29
C TYR A 153 6.29 0.08 23.84
N GLU A 154 6.08 -0.83 24.81
CA GLU A 154 4.80 -1.01 25.47
C GLU A 154 4.40 0.25 26.25
N TYR A 155 3.10 0.49 26.35
CA TYR A 155 2.59 1.61 27.13
C TYR A 155 2.87 1.41 28.62
N SER A 156 3.70 2.28 29.19
CA SER A 156 3.95 2.35 30.64
C SER A 156 4.52 3.71 30.99
N LEU A 157 3.76 4.48 31.78
CA LEU A 157 4.21 5.78 32.30
C LEU A 157 5.37 5.61 33.28
N GLU A 158 5.37 4.51 34.05
CA GLU A 158 6.46 4.14 34.93
C GLU A 158 7.73 3.92 34.12
N LYS A 159 7.66 3.18 33.01
CA LYS A 159 8.83 2.92 32.17
C LYS A 159 9.33 4.18 31.49
N ALA A 160 8.43 5.03 31.00
CA ALA A 160 8.80 6.33 30.47
C ALA A 160 9.54 7.18 31.52
N ALA A 161 9.05 7.21 32.76
CA ALA A 161 9.70 7.91 33.86
C ALA A 161 11.08 7.31 34.21
N GLU A 162 11.21 5.98 34.30
CA GLU A 162 12.49 5.29 34.54
C GLU A 162 13.55 5.64 33.49
N VAL A 163 13.16 5.62 32.20
CA VAL A 163 14.05 5.95 31.08
C VAL A 163 14.53 7.40 31.17
N LEU A 164 13.63 8.33 31.49
CA LEU A 164 13.95 9.75 31.69
C LEU A 164 14.87 9.97 32.90
N ASP A 165 14.56 9.34 34.03
CA ASP A 165 15.33 9.45 35.27
C ASP A 165 16.75 8.91 35.09
N ALA A 166 16.89 7.75 34.45
CA ALA A 166 18.19 7.13 34.17
C ALA A 166 19.08 8.00 33.27
N ALA A 167 18.47 8.78 32.38
CA ALA A 167 19.18 9.73 31.53
C ALA A 167 19.36 11.13 32.14
N GLY A 168 18.87 11.35 33.37
CA GLY A 168 19.07 12.61 34.10
C GLY A 168 18.02 13.68 33.84
N TYR A 169 16.93 13.38 33.12
CA TYR A 169 15.79 14.29 32.98
C TYR A 169 15.02 14.33 34.30
N LYS A 170 15.36 15.22 35.21
CA LYS A 170 14.75 15.26 36.56
C LYS A 170 13.41 15.97 36.54
N LEU A 171 12.40 15.42 37.19
CA LEU A 171 11.12 16.11 37.36
C LEU A 171 11.28 17.28 38.34
N ASP A 172 10.94 18.49 37.91
CA ASP A 172 10.81 19.64 38.80
C ASP A 172 9.48 19.56 39.56
N PRO A 173 9.48 19.40 40.89
CA PRO A 173 8.25 19.29 41.67
C PRO A 173 7.43 20.59 41.69
N ALA A 174 8.02 21.74 41.39
CA ALA A 174 7.30 23.02 41.38
C ALA A 174 6.47 23.19 40.10
N THR A 175 7.01 22.78 38.96
CA THR A 175 6.37 22.96 37.64
C THR A 175 5.76 21.68 37.09
N GLY A 176 6.13 20.51 37.63
CA GLY A 176 5.76 19.20 37.07
C GLY A 176 6.42 18.90 35.72
N THR A 177 7.41 19.71 35.30
CA THR A 177 8.10 19.58 34.02
C THR A 177 9.49 18.99 34.22
N ARG A 178 9.96 18.15 33.28
CA ARG A 178 11.30 17.58 33.31
C ARG A 178 12.34 18.65 32.98
N ILE A 179 13.45 18.68 33.72
CA ILE A 179 14.64 19.49 33.45
C ILE A 179 15.54 18.72 32.50
N ASP A 180 15.96 19.34 31.40
CA ASP A 180 16.89 18.75 30.46
C ASP A 180 18.32 18.70 31.06
N PRO A 181 18.96 17.52 31.14
CA PRO A 181 20.30 17.39 31.70
C PRO A 181 21.37 18.16 30.92
N ASN A 182 21.17 18.43 29.63
CA ASN A 182 22.14 19.13 28.79
C ASN A 182 22.10 20.65 28.98
N THR A 183 20.92 21.21 29.27
CA THR A 183 20.73 22.66 29.37
C THR A 183 20.54 23.16 30.80
N GLY A 184 20.16 22.26 31.73
CA GLY A 184 19.78 22.60 33.10
C GLY A 184 18.48 23.39 33.21
N LYS A 185 17.72 23.53 32.11
CA LYS A 185 16.45 24.26 32.03
C LYS A 185 15.28 23.28 31.90
N PRO A 186 14.05 23.67 32.27
CA PRO A 186 12.86 22.91 31.92
C PRO A 186 12.81 22.62 30.41
N LEU A 187 12.32 21.44 30.04
CA LEU A 187 12.02 21.12 28.65
C LEU A 187 11.12 22.23 28.06
N PRO A 188 11.41 22.72 26.85
CA PRO A 188 10.50 23.63 26.17
C PRO A 188 9.23 22.88 25.74
N ASP A 189 8.15 23.61 25.50
CA ASP A 189 6.95 23.05 24.89
C ASP A 189 7.32 22.36 23.57
N ILE A 190 6.82 21.14 23.39
CA ILE A 190 6.97 20.35 22.16
C ILE A 190 5.62 20.34 21.47
N LYS A 191 5.56 20.77 20.22
CA LYS A 191 4.29 20.81 19.47
C LYS A 191 4.02 19.52 18.71
N LEU A 192 2.85 18.94 18.92
CA LEU A 192 2.35 17.79 18.16
C LEU A 192 1.23 18.24 17.22
N MET A 193 1.55 18.36 15.93
CA MET A 193 0.57 18.68 14.90
C MET A 193 -0.26 17.46 14.50
N THR A 194 -1.55 17.69 14.29
CA THR A 194 -2.45 16.75 13.63
C THR A 194 -3.34 17.53 12.66
N PRO A 195 -4.01 16.89 11.70
CA PRO A 195 -5.14 17.53 11.04
C PRO A 195 -6.19 18.03 12.07
N THR A 196 -6.97 19.03 11.68
CA THR A 196 -8.01 19.63 12.54
C THR A 196 -9.14 18.63 12.88
N TYR A 197 -9.92 18.93 13.91
CA TYR A 197 -11.10 18.12 14.26
C TYR A 197 -12.15 18.08 13.15
N GLU A 198 -12.26 19.15 12.35
CA GLU A 198 -13.20 19.23 11.24
C GLU A 198 -12.81 18.29 10.09
N VAL A 199 -11.52 18.21 9.78
CA VAL A 199 -11.01 17.38 8.67
C VAL A 199 -10.83 15.92 9.10
N ALA A 200 -10.26 15.68 10.28
CA ALA A 200 -10.02 14.33 10.80
C ALA A 200 -10.09 14.30 12.33
N ALA A 201 -11.31 14.32 12.87
CA ALA A 201 -11.61 14.25 14.31
C ALA A 201 -10.80 13.16 15.04
N THR A 202 -10.69 11.97 14.45
CA THR A 202 -9.96 10.86 15.06
C THR A 202 -8.46 11.13 15.18
N SER A 203 -7.84 11.73 14.16
CA SER A 203 -6.42 12.11 14.21
C SER A 203 -6.17 13.18 15.28
N ALA A 204 -7.08 14.15 15.41
CA ALA A 204 -7.00 15.17 16.45
C ALA A 204 -7.15 14.57 17.85
N GLU A 205 -8.08 13.65 18.08
CA GLU A 205 -8.23 12.99 19.39
C GLU A 205 -7.00 12.13 19.73
N ILE A 206 -6.37 11.47 18.75
CA ILE A 206 -5.08 10.78 18.95
C ILE A 206 -4.00 11.74 19.45
N GLY A 207 -3.84 12.91 18.79
CA GLY A 207 -2.87 13.92 19.20
C GLY A 207 -3.09 14.40 20.64
N LYS A 208 -4.36 14.61 21.01
CA LYS A 208 -4.74 14.96 22.38
C LYS A 208 -4.37 13.87 23.38
N ILE A 209 -4.75 12.61 23.14
CA ILE A 209 -4.43 11.45 24.01
C ILE A 209 -2.91 11.33 24.24
N ILE A 210 -2.12 11.40 23.16
CA ILE A 210 -0.66 11.32 23.22
C ILE A 210 -0.10 12.47 24.07
N SER A 211 -0.54 13.71 23.80
CA SER A 211 -0.07 14.90 24.53
C SER A 211 -0.40 14.85 26.02
N GLU A 212 -1.61 14.43 26.38
CA GLU A 212 -2.06 14.28 27.78
C GLU A 212 -1.26 13.21 28.51
N SER A 213 -0.94 12.11 27.83
CA SER A 213 -0.15 11.01 28.40
C SER A 213 1.29 11.43 28.67
N ALA A 214 1.94 12.09 27.71
CA ALA A 214 3.31 12.58 27.84
C ALA A 214 3.46 13.61 28.99
N ARG A 215 2.47 14.48 29.18
CA ARG A 215 2.47 15.45 30.30
C ARG A 215 2.46 14.79 31.68
N LYS A 216 1.88 13.59 31.83
CA LYS A 216 1.86 12.86 33.12
C LYS A 216 3.25 12.45 33.61
N VAL A 217 4.23 12.36 32.72
CA VAL A 217 5.63 12.06 33.05
C VAL A 217 6.54 13.30 32.95
N GLY A 218 5.94 14.49 32.86
CA GLY A 218 6.60 15.78 32.85
C GLY A 218 7.22 16.18 31.50
N ILE A 219 6.82 15.55 30.40
CA ILE A 219 7.18 16.00 29.04
C ILE A 219 6.10 17.01 28.59
N PRO A 220 6.44 18.29 28.34
CA PRO A 220 5.48 19.34 28.00
C PRO A 220 5.05 19.26 26.53
N LEU A 221 4.41 18.14 26.14
CA LEU A 221 3.87 17.94 24.80
C LEU A 221 2.52 18.66 24.67
N VAL A 222 2.38 19.51 23.66
CA VAL A 222 1.20 20.33 23.39
C VAL A 222 0.59 19.91 22.06
N HIS A 223 -0.70 19.54 22.07
CA HIS A 223 -1.43 19.22 20.85
C HIS A 223 -1.83 20.49 20.09
N GLU A 224 -1.47 20.58 18.81
CA GLU A 224 -1.73 21.72 17.92
C GLU A 224 -2.46 21.23 16.65
N PRO A 225 -3.80 21.07 16.68
CA PRO A 225 -4.57 20.80 15.47
C PRO A 225 -4.30 21.89 14.42
N THR A 226 -3.86 21.48 13.24
CA THR A 226 -3.40 22.36 12.16
C THR A 226 -4.13 22.00 10.87
N ASP A 227 -4.43 23.01 10.04
CA ASP A 227 -4.96 22.79 8.69
C ASP A 227 -4.04 21.85 7.90
N PHE A 228 -4.63 20.95 7.08
CA PHE A 228 -3.88 19.87 6.44
C PHE A 228 -2.83 20.37 5.46
N ASN A 229 -3.17 21.33 4.60
CA ASN A 229 -2.20 21.86 3.62
C ASN A 229 -1.11 22.68 4.32
N THR A 230 -1.49 23.48 5.31
CA THR A 230 -0.52 24.21 6.16
C THR A 230 0.45 23.25 6.85
N MET A 231 -0.05 22.09 7.30
CA MET A 231 0.75 21.05 7.93
C MET A 231 1.72 20.40 6.94
N LEU A 232 1.30 20.12 5.70
CA LEU A 232 2.19 19.63 4.65
C LEU A 232 3.28 20.64 4.30
N ASP A 233 2.94 21.92 4.12
CA ASP A 233 3.93 22.97 3.86
C ASP A 233 4.99 23.01 4.98
N LYS A 234 4.56 22.99 6.24
CA LYS A 234 5.47 22.95 7.39
C LYS A 234 6.35 21.70 7.39
N ILE A 235 5.83 20.55 6.98
CA ILE A 235 6.61 19.31 6.88
C ILE A 235 7.69 19.45 5.81
N ASP A 236 7.33 19.97 4.63
CA ASP A 236 8.25 20.14 3.49
C ASP A 236 9.41 21.09 3.81
N TYR A 237 9.14 22.14 4.60
CA TYR A 237 10.17 23.08 5.10
C TYR A 237 10.81 22.66 6.43
N HIS A 238 10.51 21.45 6.93
CA HIS A 238 10.99 20.91 8.21
C HIS A 238 10.68 21.79 9.44
N ASP A 239 9.62 22.61 9.38
CA ASP A 239 9.16 23.50 10.46
C ASP A 239 8.11 22.84 11.36
N PHE A 240 8.52 21.81 12.07
CA PHE A 240 7.70 21.12 13.07
C PHE A 240 8.55 20.53 14.19
N ASP A 241 7.94 20.19 15.32
CA ASP A 241 8.57 19.34 16.35
C ASP A 241 8.11 17.89 16.18
N MET A 242 6.79 17.66 16.20
CA MET A 242 6.18 16.36 15.96
C MET A 242 4.90 16.48 15.15
N TYR A 243 4.51 15.38 14.48
CA TYR A 243 3.19 15.29 13.87
C TYR A 243 2.62 13.87 13.81
N CYS A 244 1.30 13.73 13.64
CA CYS A 244 0.64 12.46 13.32
C CYS A 244 0.03 12.47 11.91
N LEU A 245 0.38 11.46 11.09
CA LEU A 245 -0.20 11.23 9.77
C LEU A 245 -0.25 9.73 9.45
N ALA A 246 -0.73 9.39 8.26
CA ALA A 246 -0.72 8.04 7.73
C ALA A 246 -0.13 7.96 6.32
N TRP A 247 0.34 6.76 5.98
CA TRP A 247 0.72 6.36 4.64
C TRP A 247 -0.06 5.12 4.21
N SER A 248 -0.51 5.11 2.95
CA SER A 248 -0.72 3.85 2.23
C SER A 248 0.62 3.42 1.64
N LEU A 249 1.01 2.17 1.86
CA LEU A 249 2.32 1.64 1.53
C LEU A 249 2.20 0.58 0.41
N SER A 250 3.35 0.15 -0.09
CA SER A 250 3.46 -0.99 -1.01
C SER A 250 3.70 -2.28 -0.21
N LYS A 251 3.53 -3.43 -0.89
CA LYS A 251 4.01 -4.72 -0.37
C LYS A 251 5.52 -4.77 -0.19
N ASN A 252 6.24 -4.02 -1.02
CA ASN A 252 7.69 -3.93 -1.02
C ASN A 252 8.17 -2.93 0.04
N PRO A 253 9.28 -3.20 0.75
CA PRO A 253 9.78 -2.40 1.86
C PRO A 253 10.57 -1.17 1.41
N THR A 254 10.50 -0.77 0.13
CA THR A 254 11.32 0.33 -0.43
C THR A 254 11.02 1.68 0.20
N HIS A 255 9.85 1.84 0.85
CA HIS A 255 9.54 3.03 1.66
C HIS A 255 10.53 3.22 2.81
N LEU A 256 11.19 2.17 3.30
CA LEU A 256 12.25 2.29 4.30
C LEU A 256 13.42 3.14 3.77
N VAL A 257 13.77 2.99 2.49
CA VAL A 257 14.79 3.81 1.83
C VAL A 257 14.28 5.24 1.68
N SER A 258 13.08 5.42 1.11
CA SER A 258 12.48 6.75 0.89
C SER A 258 12.38 7.57 2.18
N PHE A 259 11.96 6.95 3.29
CA PHE A 259 11.64 7.65 4.52
C PHE A 259 12.83 7.82 5.47
N PHE A 260 13.87 7.00 5.36
CA PHE A 260 14.90 6.94 6.41
C PHE A 260 16.35 6.95 5.92
N HIS A 261 16.59 6.95 4.60
CA HIS A 261 17.95 7.14 4.08
C HIS A 261 18.37 8.63 4.17
N SER A 262 19.59 8.91 4.63
CA SER A 262 20.09 10.29 4.80
C SER A 262 20.13 11.11 3.51
N ARG A 263 20.24 10.45 2.35
CA ARG A 263 20.18 11.10 1.02
C ARG A 263 18.84 11.79 0.73
N ASN A 264 17.78 11.37 1.43
CA ASN A 264 16.43 11.90 1.27
C ASN A 264 16.10 12.99 2.31
N ASP A 265 17.05 13.37 3.18
CA ASP A 265 16.97 14.51 4.11
C ASP A 265 17.28 15.81 3.33
N VAL A 266 16.33 16.19 2.50
CA VAL A 266 16.33 17.40 1.66
C VAL A 266 14.98 18.10 1.79
N GLU A 267 14.89 19.38 1.42
CA GLU A 267 13.62 20.11 1.39
C GLU A 267 12.58 19.36 0.54
N ALA A 268 11.35 19.23 1.06
CA ALA A 268 10.27 18.39 0.49
C ALA A 268 10.64 16.90 0.27
N GLY A 269 11.72 16.41 0.89
CA GLY A 269 12.14 15.02 0.86
C GLY A 269 11.41 14.17 1.91
N TYR A 270 11.21 12.89 1.63
CA TYR A 270 10.44 12.01 2.52
C TYR A 270 11.15 11.59 3.80
N ASN A 271 12.44 11.89 3.99
CA ASN A 271 13.09 11.80 5.30
C ASN A 271 12.68 12.98 6.19
N ASN A 272 11.38 13.07 6.42
CA ASN A 272 10.76 14.01 7.33
C ASN A 272 11.43 14.02 8.71
N PRO A 273 11.77 12.86 9.33
CA PRO A 273 12.35 12.91 10.67
C PRO A 273 13.77 13.49 10.69
N GLY A 274 14.47 13.51 9.55
CA GLY A 274 15.86 13.97 9.47
C GLY A 274 16.82 13.00 10.12
N ILE A 275 16.51 11.69 10.08
CA ILE A 275 17.42 10.68 10.60
C ILE A 275 18.66 10.62 9.71
N ARG A 276 19.83 10.66 10.34
CA ARG A 276 21.13 10.51 9.68
C ARG A 276 21.97 9.49 10.43
N ASN A 277 22.00 8.25 9.93
CA ASN A 277 22.68 7.16 10.59
C ASN A 277 23.48 6.34 9.55
N PRO A 278 24.83 6.36 9.57
CA PRO A 278 25.64 5.65 8.59
C PRO A 278 25.47 4.12 8.59
N GLU A 279 25.11 3.53 9.74
CA GLU A 279 24.79 2.10 9.82
C GLU A 279 23.49 1.82 9.07
N LEU A 280 22.46 2.64 9.28
CA LEU A 280 21.18 2.55 8.59
C LEU A 280 21.33 2.79 7.08
N ASP A 281 22.05 3.84 6.68
CA ASP A 281 22.26 4.19 5.28
C ASP A 281 22.87 3.01 4.51
N ARG A 282 23.93 2.38 5.05
CA ARG A 282 24.56 1.21 4.43
C ARG A 282 23.58 0.03 4.26
N ILE A 283 22.69 -0.18 5.22
CA ILE A 283 21.67 -1.23 5.16
C ILE A 283 20.58 -0.88 4.14
N LEU A 284 20.16 0.38 4.09
CA LEU A 284 19.16 0.86 3.14
C LEU A 284 19.72 0.90 1.70
N ASP A 285 21.01 1.19 1.50
CA ASP A 285 21.69 1.04 0.21
C ASP A 285 21.69 -0.43 -0.24
N LEU A 286 21.94 -1.37 0.68
CA LEU A 286 21.83 -2.79 0.40
C LEU A 286 20.40 -3.20 0.04
N LEU A 287 19.39 -2.62 0.71
CA LEU A 287 17.98 -2.86 0.38
C LEU A 287 17.64 -2.34 -1.02
N ASP A 288 18.06 -1.11 -1.34
CA ASP A 288 17.80 -0.44 -2.62
C ASP A 288 18.47 -1.18 -3.80
N SER A 289 19.67 -1.70 -3.57
CA SER A 289 20.50 -2.40 -4.58
C SER A 289 20.49 -3.92 -4.46
N ALA A 290 19.56 -4.50 -3.68
CA ALA A 290 19.51 -5.92 -3.40
C ALA A 290 19.43 -6.73 -4.72
N PRO A 291 20.30 -7.72 -4.96
CA PRO A 291 20.26 -8.53 -6.19
C PRO A 291 19.12 -9.56 -6.19
N ASP A 292 18.58 -9.89 -5.02
CA ASP A 292 17.52 -10.87 -4.81
C ASP A 292 16.66 -10.53 -3.59
N LEU A 293 15.51 -11.19 -3.46
CA LEU A 293 14.57 -11.00 -2.36
C LEU A 293 15.12 -11.42 -0.99
N ALA A 294 16.03 -12.39 -0.94
CA ALA A 294 16.63 -12.84 0.32
C ALA A 294 17.51 -11.75 0.92
N THR A 295 18.39 -11.15 0.10
CA THR A 295 19.21 -10.01 0.47
C THR A 295 18.36 -8.81 0.87
N ALA A 296 17.28 -8.53 0.12
CA ALA A 296 16.33 -7.49 0.47
C ALA A 296 15.66 -7.74 1.83
N LYS A 297 15.28 -8.99 2.14
CA LYS A 297 14.69 -9.36 3.42
C LYS A 297 15.65 -9.14 4.59
N GLU A 298 16.90 -9.61 4.46
CA GLU A 298 17.93 -9.39 5.48
C GLU A 298 18.17 -7.90 5.74
N ALA A 299 18.25 -7.09 4.68
CA ALA A 299 18.42 -5.64 4.80
C ALA A 299 17.21 -4.96 5.45
N ALA A 300 15.98 -5.32 5.03
CA ALA A 300 14.75 -4.78 5.62
C ALA A 300 14.60 -5.15 7.10
N ASP A 301 15.00 -6.36 7.50
CA ASP A 301 14.97 -6.80 8.90
C ASP A 301 15.95 -6.01 9.76
N ALA A 302 17.18 -5.83 9.28
CA ALA A 302 18.19 -5.03 9.96
C ALA A 302 17.77 -3.55 10.07
N ALA A 303 17.19 -2.97 9.01
CA ALA A 303 16.69 -1.61 9.02
C ALA A 303 15.59 -1.43 10.08
N GLN A 304 14.62 -2.34 10.16
CA GLN A 304 13.55 -2.26 11.17
C GLN A 304 14.09 -2.30 12.61
N LEU A 305 15.12 -3.11 12.89
CA LEU A 305 15.77 -3.16 14.21
C LEU A 305 16.48 -1.85 14.56
N ILE A 306 17.22 -1.26 13.62
CA ILE A 306 17.87 0.04 13.80
C ILE A 306 16.81 1.12 14.01
N LEU A 307 15.76 1.16 13.20
CA LEU A 307 14.69 2.15 13.32
C LEU A 307 13.95 2.05 14.66
N ALA A 308 13.71 0.85 15.18
CA ALA A 308 13.12 0.69 16.51
C ALA A 308 14.03 1.24 17.61
N ARG A 309 15.34 1.09 17.48
CA ARG A 309 16.32 1.70 18.39
C ARG A 309 16.34 3.22 18.27
N GLU A 310 16.44 3.76 17.05
CA GLU A 310 16.56 5.20 16.80
C GLU A 310 15.24 5.98 17.03
N MET A 311 14.10 5.29 16.93
CA MET A 311 12.75 5.81 17.12
C MET A 311 12.47 7.11 16.34
N PRO A 312 12.64 7.13 14.99
CA PRO A 312 12.30 8.31 14.19
C PRO A 312 10.79 8.50 14.08
N TYR A 313 10.03 7.39 14.03
CA TYR A 313 8.56 7.35 14.10
C TYR A 313 8.12 6.47 15.28
N ILE A 314 6.94 6.76 15.83
CA ILE A 314 6.14 5.83 16.64
C ILE A 314 5.05 5.27 15.73
N PRO A 315 5.16 4.03 15.21
CA PRO A 315 4.04 3.36 14.57
C PRO A 315 2.89 3.17 15.55
N LEU A 316 1.65 3.42 15.12
CA LEU A 316 0.46 3.34 15.96
C LEU A 316 -0.43 2.17 15.56
N TYR A 317 -0.98 2.22 14.34
CA TYR A 317 -1.85 1.16 13.83
C TYR A 317 -1.82 1.07 12.30
N SER A 318 -2.12 -0.12 11.79
CA SER A 318 -2.49 -0.38 10.42
C SER A 318 -4.01 -0.48 10.32
N ARG A 319 -4.55 0.06 9.23
CA ARG A 319 -5.95 -0.03 8.90
C ARG A 319 -6.17 -1.33 8.12
N PRO A 320 -7.08 -2.23 8.52
CA PRO A 320 -7.51 -3.31 7.65
C PRO A 320 -8.43 -2.78 6.56
N TYR A 321 -8.49 -3.49 5.43
CA TYR A 321 -9.59 -3.32 4.49
C TYR A 321 -10.80 -4.09 5.00
N ILE A 322 -11.91 -3.37 5.13
CA ILE A 322 -13.19 -3.90 5.60
C ILE A 322 -14.22 -3.63 4.53
N ASP A 323 -14.74 -4.69 3.92
CA ASP A 323 -15.73 -4.60 2.84
C ASP A 323 -16.99 -5.38 3.23
N ALA A 324 -18.16 -4.92 2.78
CA ALA A 324 -19.41 -5.65 2.90
C ALA A 324 -19.94 -5.99 1.50
N PHE A 325 -19.98 -7.28 1.15
CA PHE A 325 -20.59 -7.74 -0.10
C PHE A 325 -22.04 -8.19 0.15
N ASN A 326 -22.93 -7.91 -0.79
CA ASN A 326 -24.31 -8.36 -0.71
C ASN A 326 -24.40 -9.80 -1.22
N LYS A 327 -24.37 -10.77 -0.30
CA LYS A 327 -24.34 -12.21 -0.63
C LYS A 327 -25.62 -12.74 -1.28
N THR A 328 -26.68 -11.91 -1.34
CA THR A 328 -27.90 -12.22 -2.11
C THR A 328 -27.82 -11.79 -3.57
N LEU A 329 -26.79 -11.02 -3.93
CA LEU A 329 -26.54 -10.55 -5.30
C LEU A 329 -25.32 -11.23 -5.93
N VAL A 330 -24.26 -11.46 -5.14
CA VAL A 330 -22.98 -11.97 -5.63
C VAL A 330 -22.29 -12.95 -4.70
N THR A 331 -21.41 -13.76 -5.28
CA THR A 331 -20.43 -14.63 -4.62
C THR A 331 -19.09 -14.56 -5.37
N GLY A 332 -18.06 -15.26 -4.90
CA GLY A 332 -16.75 -15.32 -5.57
C GLY A 332 -15.87 -14.09 -5.40
N TYR A 333 -16.14 -13.22 -4.41
CA TYR A 333 -15.18 -12.20 -3.99
C TYR A 333 -14.04 -12.86 -3.21
N VAL A 334 -12.81 -12.47 -3.54
CA VAL A 334 -11.57 -13.10 -3.07
C VAL A 334 -10.88 -12.14 -2.12
N ASP A 335 -10.53 -12.60 -0.91
CA ASP A 335 -9.74 -11.79 0.00
C ASP A 335 -8.30 -11.70 -0.52
N MET A 336 -7.80 -10.47 -0.65
CA MET A 336 -6.40 -10.22 -0.99
C MET A 336 -5.71 -9.51 0.15
N ALA A 337 -4.65 -10.14 0.67
CA ALA A 337 -3.77 -9.56 1.65
C ALA A 337 -3.25 -8.20 1.16
N GLY A 338 -3.27 -7.20 2.02
CA GLY A 338 -2.71 -5.88 1.78
C GLY A 338 -3.60 -4.92 0.98
N PHE A 339 -4.62 -5.42 0.27
CA PHE A 339 -5.44 -4.60 -0.61
C PHE A 339 -6.95 -4.69 -0.36
N GLY A 340 -7.51 -5.76 0.22
CA GLY A 340 -8.96 -5.89 0.40
C GLY A 340 -9.67 -6.66 -0.70
N ALA A 341 -10.89 -7.14 -0.41
CA ALA A 341 -11.67 -7.93 -1.35
C ALA A 341 -12.30 -7.05 -2.45
N ALA A 342 -12.64 -5.80 -2.12
CA ALA A 342 -13.25 -4.85 -3.04
C ALA A 342 -12.28 -3.79 -3.59
N SER A 343 -10.97 -3.98 -3.43
CA SER A 343 -10.00 -3.01 -3.93
C SER A 343 -9.77 -3.15 -5.43
N TYR A 344 -9.49 -2.02 -6.08
CA TYR A 344 -9.09 -2.00 -7.48
C TYR A 344 -7.70 -2.61 -7.74
N ASN A 345 -6.91 -2.83 -6.69
CA ASN A 345 -5.64 -3.57 -6.76
C ASN A 345 -5.83 -5.08 -6.54
N ASN A 346 -7.08 -5.55 -6.38
CA ASN A 346 -7.40 -6.98 -6.28
C ASN A 346 -8.01 -7.52 -7.58
N PRO A 347 -7.18 -8.05 -8.50
CA PRO A 347 -7.67 -8.66 -9.73
C PRO A 347 -8.43 -9.98 -9.49
N TRP A 348 -8.25 -10.63 -8.35
CA TRP A 348 -8.83 -11.95 -8.10
C TRP A 348 -10.34 -11.89 -7.90
N THR A 349 -10.84 -10.92 -7.13
CA THR A 349 -12.30 -10.67 -7.05
C THR A 349 -12.87 -10.35 -8.43
N LEU A 350 -12.15 -9.57 -9.24
CA LEU A 350 -12.59 -9.17 -10.57
C LEU A 350 -12.78 -10.39 -11.50
N LEU A 351 -11.88 -11.37 -11.43
CA LEU A 351 -11.97 -12.60 -12.21
C LEU A 351 -13.05 -13.54 -11.68
N ASN A 352 -13.20 -13.66 -10.35
CA ASN A 352 -13.99 -14.71 -9.71
C ASN A 352 -15.44 -14.34 -9.41
N ILE A 353 -15.76 -13.04 -9.33
CA ILE A 353 -17.07 -12.57 -8.90
C ILE A 353 -18.17 -13.07 -9.83
N ARG A 354 -19.22 -13.62 -9.23
CA ARG A 354 -20.39 -14.18 -9.92
C ARG A 354 -21.65 -13.61 -9.32
N ARG A 355 -22.67 -13.45 -10.15
CA ARG A 355 -24.03 -13.23 -9.64
C ARG A 355 -24.55 -14.52 -8.99
N VAL A 356 -25.56 -14.40 -8.14
CA VAL A 356 -26.25 -15.57 -7.59
C VAL A 356 -27.73 -15.61 -7.98
N ASP A 357 -28.28 -16.82 -8.09
CA ASP A 357 -29.72 -17.03 -8.25
C ASP A 357 -30.47 -16.84 -6.91
N ARG A 358 -31.80 -17.05 -6.93
CA ARG A 358 -32.64 -16.93 -5.73
C ARG A 358 -32.29 -17.92 -4.60
N ASN A 359 -31.53 -18.97 -4.91
CA ASN A 359 -31.07 -19.97 -3.95
C ASN A 359 -29.62 -19.74 -3.54
N GLY A 360 -29.00 -18.62 -3.94
CA GLY A 360 -27.60 -18.32 -3.65
C GLY A 360 -26.59 -19.11 -4.50
N ARG A 361 -27.02 -19.76 -5.58
CA ARG A 361 -26.13 -20.52 -6.46
C ARG A 361 -25.45 -19.60 -7.48
N PRO A 362 -24.15 -19.74 -7.74
CA PRO A 362 -23.46 -18.93 -8.73
C PRO A 362 -24.08 -19.10 -10.11
N ILE A 363 -24.24 -18.00 -10.84
CA ILE A 363 -24.66 -17.97 -12.24
C ILE A 363 -23.61 -17.24 -13.08
N GLU A 364 -23.41 -17.75 -14.30
CA GLU A 364 -22.52 -17.14 -15.29
C GLU A 364 -23.23 -15.98 -16.01
N GLY A 365 -22.46 -14.93 -16.29
CA GLY A 365 -22.89 -13.76 -17.04
C GLY A 365 -23.73 -12.75 -16.27
N GLY A 366 -24.30 -11.82 -17.04
CA GLY A 366 -25.12 -10.70 -16.56
C GLY A 366 -24.33 -9.53 -15.98
N THR A 367 -25.09 -8.55 -15.48
CA THR A 367 -24.57 -7.26 -15.04
C THR A 367 -24.48 -7.18 -13.52
N ILE A 368 -23.36 -6.66 -13.02
CA ILE A 368 -23.20 -6.22 -11.63
C ILE A 368 -23.06 -4.70 -11.55
N ARG A 369 -23.44 -4.13 -10.40
CA ARG A 369 -23.26 -2.71 -10.11
C ARG A 369 -22.24 -2.52 -9.00
N TRP A 370 -21.18 -1.76 -9.25
CA TRP A 370 -20.07 -1.54 -8.34
C TRP A 370 -19.74 -0.05 -8.30
N ALA A 371 -20.24 0.66 -7.28
CA ALA A 371 -20.15 2.11 -7.25
C ALA A 371 -18.70 2.64 -7.22
N LEU A 372 -18.45 3.70 -8.00
CA LEU A 372 -17.25 4.52 -7.92
C LEU A 372 -17.42 5.58 -6.83
N SER A 373 -16.38 5.75 -6.02
CA SER A 373 -16.39 6.74 -4.94
C SER A 373 -16.11 8.17 -5.40
N GLU A 374 -15.59 8.35 -6.62
CA GLU A 374 -15.33 9.64 -7.24
C GLU A 374 -15.29 9.50 -8.77
N GLU A 375 -15.40 10.62 -9.47
CA GLU A 375 -15.34 10.69 -10.93
C GLU A 375 -13.89 10.61 -11.44
N PRO A 376 -13.57 9.70 -12.39
CA PRO A 376 -12.28 9.69 -13.08
C PRO A 376 -12.06 10.99 -13.87
N LYS A 377 -10.89 11.63 -13.71
CA LYS A 377 -10.56 12.86 -14.47
C LYS A 377 -10.18 12.57 -15.92
N ASN A 378 -9.64 11.38 -16.18
CA ASN A 378 -9.29 10.88 -17.49
C ASN A 378 -9.25 9.34 -17.46
N LEU A 379 -9.20 8.69 -18.63
CA LEU A 379 -9.01 7.24 -18.75
C LEU A 379 -7.86 6.95 -19.72
N ASN A 380 -6.72 7.61 -19.51
CA ASN A 380 -5.51 7.50 -20.32
C ASN A 380 -4.37 6.94 -19.47
N TYR A 381 -3.85 5.76 -19.84
CA TYR A 381 -2.80 5.04 -19.10
C TYR A 381 -1.50 5.84 -18.88
N ALA A 382 -1.20 6.83 -19.72
CA ALA A 382 -0.01 7.66 -19.60
C ALA A 382 -0.17 8.86 -18.64
N VAL A 383 -1.41 9.32 -18.38
CA VAL A 383 -1.65 10.53 -17.57
C VAL A 383 -2.52 10.30 -16.32
N ALA A 384 -3.20 9.15 -16.21
CA ALA A 384 -3.98 8.77 -15.04
C ALA A 384 -3.11 8.78 -13.77
N SER A 385 -3.51 9.57 -12.77
CA SER A 385 -2.68 9.83 -11.58
C SER A 385 -3.35 9.46 -10.26
N SER A 386 -4.68 9.37 -10.19
CA SER A 386 -5.43 9.07 -8.97
C SER A 386 -5.97 7.64 -8.95
N ALA A 387 -6.29 7.17 -7.74
CA ALA A 387 -6.91 5.86 -7.53
C ALA A 387 -8.21 5.65 -8.31
N TYR A 388 -8.97 6.72 -8.59
CA TYR A 388 -10.28 6.65 -9.25
C TYR A 388 -10.18 6.33 -10.74
N GLU A 389 -9.17 6.87 -11.43
CA GLU A 389 -8.88 6.44 -12.81
C GLU A 389 -8.42 4.98 -12.83
N TRP A 390 -7.54 4.60 -11.89
CA TRP A 390 -7.02 3.23 -11.81
C TRP A 390 -8.05 2.19 -11.37
N GLU A 391 -9.11 2.61 -10.66
CA GLU A 391 -10.26 1.75 -10.37
C GLU A 391 -10.98 1.26 -11.63
N VAL A 392 -10.91 2.05 -12.70
CA VAL A 392 -11.41 1.66 -14.03
C VAL A 392 -10.30 0.98 -14.85
N LEU A 393 -9.13 1.61 -14.96
CA LEU A 393 -8.05 1.16 -15.86
C LEU A 393 -7.45 -0.21 -15.49
N ASN A 394 -7.38 -0.56 -14.20
CA ASN A 394 -6.93 -1.90 -13.77
C ASN A 394 -7.91 -3.02 -14.19
N LYS A 395 -9.15 -2.68 -14.55
CA LYS A 395 -10.12 -3.66 -15.07
C LYS A 395 -9.95 -3.89 -16.58
N THR A 396 -9.20 -3.02 -17.26
CA THR A 396 -9.01 -3.04 -18.71
C THR A 396 -7.59 -3.43 -19.14
N ALA A 397 -6.63 -3.52 -18.22
CA ALA A 397 -5.24 -3.92 -18.50
C ALA A 397 -4.72 -4.98 -17.51
N ASP A 398 -3.79 -5.79 -17.98
CA ASP A 398 -3.00 -6.74 -17.19
C ASP A 398 -1.51 -6.34 -17.20
N GLY A 399 -0.77 -6.73 -16.15
CA GLY A 399 0.70 -6.69 -16.09
C GLY A 399 1.36 -8.02 -16.53
N LEU A 400 2.69 -8.01 -16.66
CA LEU A 400 3.54 -9.18 -16.89
C LEU A 400 3.48 -10.17 -15.73
N ILE A 401 3.35 -9.67 -14.50
CA ILE A 401 3.20 -10.46 -13.28
C ILE A 401 1.90 -10.12 -12.56
N ILE A 402 1.48 -11.00 -11.67
CA ILE A 402 0.33 -10.81 -10.78
C ILE A 402 0.73 -11.27 -9.37
N SER A 403 0.23 -10.60 -8.33
CA SER A 403 0.51 -11.02 -6.94
C SER A 403 -0.48 -12.09 -6.49
N HIS A 404 0.02 -13.19 -5.91
CA HIS A 404 -0.83 -14.19 -5.26
C HIS A 404 -1.68 -13.53 -4.15
N PRO A 405 -2.99 -13.84 -4.04
CA PRO A 405 -3.88 -13.10 -3.13
C PRO A 405 -3.53 -13.24 -1.66
N GLU A 406 -2.95 -14.38 -1.27
CA GLU A 406 -2.58 -14.68 0.12
C GLU A 406 -1.08 -14.47 0.41
N THR A 407 -0.20 -15.20 -0.28
CA THR A 407 1.26 -15.14 -0.05
C THR A 407 1.93 -13.87 -0.57
N LEU A 408 1.28 -13.11 -1.46
CA LEU A 408 1.82 -11.92 -2.14
C LEU A 408 3.04 -12.18 -3.03
N GLU A 409 3.39 -13.45 -3.25
CA GLU A 409 4.43 -13.86 -4.20
C GLU A 409 4.05 -13.43 -5.62
N ASP A 410 5.07 -13.02 -6.39
CA ASP A 410 4.88 -12.70 -7.80
C ASP A 410 4.67 -13.97 -8.61
N MET A 411 3.58 -14.01 -9.38
CA MET A 411 3.22 -15.11 -10.25
C MET A 411 3.32 -14.68 -11.72
N PRO A 412 3.71 -15.58 -12.63
CA PRO A 412 3.64 -15.31 -14.07
C PRO A 412 2.22 -14.99 -14.53
N TRP A 413 2.06 -13.91 -15.31
CA TRP A 413 0.78 -13.49 -15.88
C TRP A 413 0.86 -13.31 -17.40
N LEU A 414 0.97 -12.09 -17.92
CA LEU A 414 1.25 -11.85 -19.35
C LEU A 414 2.66 -12.34 -19.75
N ALA A 415 3.58 -12.48 -18.79
CA ALA A 415 4.79 -13.28 -18.96
C ALA A 415 4.53 -14.75 -18.54
N GLU A 416 5.13 -15.70 -19.25
CA GLU A 416 5.18 -17.11 -18.85
C GLU A 416 6.20 -17.34 -17.73
N LYS A 417 7.28 -16.55 -17.73
CA LYS A 417 8.33 -16.51 -16.72
C LYS A 417 9.25 -15.30 -16.97
N TRP A 418 10.20 -15.10 -16.08
CA TRP A 418 11.26 -14.09 -16.22
C TRP A 418 12.58 -14.58 -15.65
N ASP A 419 13.67 -14.00 -16.11
CA ASP A 419 15.00 -14.15 -15.52
C ASP A 419 15.51 -12.77 -15.08
N VAL A 420 16.06 -12.68 -13.88
CA VAL A 420 16.80 -11.50 -13.38
C VAL A 420 18.29 -11.85 -13.37
N GLY A 421 19.10 -11.02 -14.02
CA GLY A 421 20.55 -11.18 -14.06
C GLY A 421 21.28 -9.85 -13.99
N VAL A 422 22.60 -9.90 -14.14
CA VAL A 422 23.45 -8.72 -14.18
C VAL A 422 24.11 -8.58 -15.56
N TRP A 423 24.43 -7.35 -15.94
CA TRP A 423 25.21 -7.04 -17.15
C TRP A 423 26.22 -5.93 -16.85
N GLU A 424 27.24 -5.83 -17.69
CA GLU A 424 28.25 -4.78 -17.60
C GLU A 424 27.79 -3.57 -18.41
N VAL A 425 27.43 -2.48 -17.71
CA VAL A 425 26.97 -1.22 -18.30
C VAL A 425 28.15 -0.55 -19.01
N GLU A 426 29.27 -0.47 -18.28
CA GLU A 426 30.58 0.03 -18.68
C GLU A 426 31.64 -0.73 -17.85
N PRO A 427 32.93 -0.75 -18.25
CA PRO A 427 33.97 -1.46 -17.53
C PRO A 427 33.95 -1.21 -16.01
N GLY A 428 33.61 -2.24 -15.24
CA GLY A 428 33.54 -2.18 -13.77
C GLY A 428 32.24 -1.59 -13.18
N LYS A 429 31.23 -1.23 -13.98
CA LYS A 429 29.89 -0.83 -13.52
C LYS A 429 28.87 -1.90 -13.92
N GLN A 430 28.27 -2.56 -12.92
CA GLN A 430 27.22 -3.55 -13.12
C GLN A 430 25.82 -2.91 -13.11
N GLY A 431 24.91 -3.49 -13.89
CA GLY A 431 23.49 -3.17 -13.89
C GLY A 431 22.62 -4.42 -13.94
N THR A 432 21.32 -4.29 -13.69
CA THR A 432 20.36 -5.40 -13.83
C THR A 432 19.93 -5.60 -15.28
N VAL A 433 19.77 -6.85 -15.72
CA VAL A 433 19.04 -7.19 -16.94
C VAL A 433 17.87 -8.10 -16.59
N ILE A 434 16.69 -7.76 -17.08
CA ILE A 434 15.47 -8.55 -16.91
C ILE A 434 15.06 -9.11 -18.25
N THR A 435 14.94 -10.44 -18.34
CA THR A 435 14.46 -11.12 -19.53
C THR A 435 13.03 -11.59 -19.29
N TRP A 436 12.09 -11.02 -20.04
CA TRP A 436 10.68 -11.39 -20.04
C TRP A 436 10.39 -12.35 -21.19
N TYR A 437 9.76 -13.48 -20.86
CA TYR A 437 9.23 -14.43 -21.84
C TYR A 437 7.71 -14.23 -21.93
N ILE A 438 7.27 -13.51 -22.95
CA ILE A 438 5.88 -13.08 -23.14
C ILE A 438 5.02 -14.26 -23.56
N ARG A 439 3.85 -14.37 -22.95
CA ARG A 439 2.87 -15.42 -23.23
C ARG A 439 2.35 -15.33 -24.65
N LYS A 440 2.31 -16.49 -25.32
CA LYS A 440 1.77 -16.60 -26.68
C LYS A 440 0.24 -16.63 -26.67
N GLY A 441 -0.36 -16.12 -27.75
CA GLY A 441 -1.81 -16.16 -27.96
C GLY A 441 -2.61 -15.08 -27.22
N VAL A 442 -1.95 -14.23 -26.43
CA VAL A 442 -2.58 -13.04 -25.83
C VAL A 442 -2.96 -12.05 -26.93
N LYS A 443 -4.14 -11.43 -26.78
CA LYS A 443 -4.64 -10.38 -27.65
C LYS A 443 -5.02 -9.16 -26.84
N TRP A 444 -4.87 -8.00 -27.47
CA TRP A 444 -5.54 -6.77 -27.07
C TRP A 444 -7.07 -6.93 -27.16
N SER A 445 -7.81 -6.07 -26.48
CA SER A 445 -9.27 -6.07 -26.48
C SER A 445 -9.91 -5.92 -27.86
N ASP A 446 -9.18 -5.32 -28.81
CA ASP A 446 -9.57 -5.18 -30.21
C ASP A 446 -9.22 -6.39 -31.09
N GLY A 447 -8.59 -7.42 -30.52
CA GLY A 447 -8.23 -8.67 -31.18
C GLY A 447 -6.85 -8.68 -31.84
N MET A 448 -6.11 -7.56 -31.83
CA MET A 448 -4.72 -7.52 -32.30
C MET A 448 -3.82 -8.34 -31.36
N PRO A 449 -2.77 -9.01 -31.86
CA PRO A 449 -1.88 -9.79 -31.01
C PRO A 449 -1.08 -8.89 -30.06
N PHE A 450 -0.94 -9.30 -28.80
CA PHE A 450 0.01 -8.71 -27.86
C PHE A 450 1.37 -9.41 -27.98
N SER A 451 2.46 -8.65 -28.01
CA SER A 451 3.80 -9.20 -28.18
C SER A 451 4.90 -8.37 -27.51
N GLY A 452 6.15 -8.83 -27.60
CA GLY A 452 7.30 -8.07 -27.14
C GLY A 452 7.49 -6.72 -27.84
N GLU A 453 6.92 -6.52 -29.04
CA GLU A 453 6.93 -5.21 -29.69
C GLU A 453 6.15 -4.16 -28.89
N ASP A 454 5.02 -4.54 -28.29
CA ASP A 454 4.20 -3.63 -27.48
C ASP A 454 4.89 -3.29 -26.15
N VAL A 455 5.53 -4.29 -25.53
CA VAL A 455 6.33 -4.11 -24.31
C VAL A 455 7.47 -3.13 -24.57
N LYS A 456 8.23 -3.36 -25.64
CA LYS A 456 9.32 -2.49 -26.04
C LYS A 456 8.83 -1.07 -26.36
N PHE A 457 7.80 -0.97 -27.19
CA PHE A 457 7.21 0.31 -27.57
C PHE A 457 6.76 1.10 -26.34
N THR A 458 6.06 0.46 -25.39
CA THR A 458 5.58 1.09 -24.17
C THR A 458 6.74 1.69 -23.37
N ILE A 459 7.76 0.87 -23.06
CA ILE A 459 8.88 1.33 -22.23
C ILE A 459 9.62 2.48 -22.91
N GLU A 460 9.91 2.36 -24.21
CA GLU A 460 10.58 3.41 -24.98
C GLU A 460 9.71 4.67 -25.09
N PHE A 461 8.41 4.54 -25.29
CA PHE A 461 7.47 5.66 -25.33
C PHE A 461 7.46 6.42 -24.01
N LEU A 462 7.30 5.72 -22.88
CA LEU A 462 7.23 6.32 -21.56
C LEU A 462 8.56 7.01 -21.19
N LYS A 463 9.68 6.35 -21.47
CA LYS A 463 11.03 6.88 -21.25
C LYS A 463 11.30 8.12 -22.11
N ASN A 464 11.11 8.02 -23.42
CA ASN A 464 11.46 9.10 -24.37
C ASN A 464 10.59 10.34 -24.17
N ASN A 465 9.32 10.16 -23.79
CA ASN A 465 8.41 11.26 -23.49
C ASN A 465 8.53 11.79 -22.06
N GLN A 466 9.36 11.15 -21.20
CA GLN A 466 9.54 11.53 -19.79
C GLN A 466 8.21 11.64 -19.06
N VAL A 467 7.35 10.62 -19.20
CA VAL A 467 6.00 10.64 -18.66
C VAL A 467 6.07 10.71 -17.13
N PRO A 468 5.58 11.79 -16.47
CA PRO A 468 5.90 12.07 -15.07
C PRO A 468 5.63 10.92 -14.09
N ARG A 469 4.50 10.22 -14.26
CA ARG A 469 4.11 9.09 -13.41
C ARG A 469 5.08 7.89 -13.49
N TYR A 470 5.70 7.69 -14.66
CA TYR A 470 6.57 6.55 -14.94
C TYR A 470 8.05 6.93 -14.94
N LEU A 471 8.41 8.17 -14.57
CA LEU A 471 9.80 8.58 -14.44
C LEU A 471 10.58 7.67 -13.49
N PRO A 472 10.10 7.34 -12.28
CA PRO A 472 10.82 6.45 -11.37
C PRO A 472 11.00 5.02 -11.93
N ASN A 473 10.11 4.58 -12.81
CA ASN A 473 10.22 3.27 -13.45
C ASN A 473 11.24 3.27 -14.60
N THR A 474 11.35 4.38 -15.33
CA THR A 474 12.08 4.43 -16.60
C THR A 474 13.46 5.09 -16.51
N GLU A 475 13.76 5.84 -15.44
CA GLU A 475 14.99 6.63 -15.30
C GLU A 475 16.28 5.80 -15.38
N HIS A 476 16.26 4.59 -14.81
CA HIS A 476 17.40 3.68 -14.79
C HIS A 476 17.49 2.77 -16.02
N ILE A 477 16.49 2.75 -16.90
CA ILE A 477 16.49 1.89 -18.08
C ILE A 477 17.49 2.43 -19.08
N VAL A 478 18.52 1.67 -19.43
CA VAL A 478 19.49 1.99 -20.48
C VAL A 478 18.91 1.72 -21.86
N LYS A 479 18.43 0.48 -22.09
CA LYS A 479 17.89 0.05 -23.39
C LYS A 479 16.89 -1.09 -23.24
N VAL A 480 16.06 -1.28 -24.28
CA VAL A 480 15.16 -2.42 -24.44
C VAL A 480 15.48 -3.17 -25.72
N GLU A 481 15.80 -4.45 -25.60
CA GLU A 481 16.14 -5.35 -26.69
C GLU A 481 15.01 -6.34 -26.94
N LEU A 482 14.50 -6.36 -28.17
CA LEU A 482 13.58 -7.40 -28.63
C LEU A 482 14.43 -8.53 -29.21
N VAL A 483 14.59 -9.62 -28.46
CA VAL A 483 15.39 -10.79 -28.87
C VAL A 483 14.64 -11.56 -29.96
N ASP A 484 13.34 -11.76 -29.72
CA ASP A 484 12.37 -12.29 -30.68
C ASP A 484 10.97 -11.76 -30.32
N GLN A 485 9.95 -12.13 -31.08
CA GLN A 485 8.57 -11.64 -30.91
C GLN A 485 8.02 -11.81 -29.48
N TYR A 486 8.48 -12.80 -28.72
CA TYR A 486 8.01 -13.13 -27.38
C TYR A 486 9.11 -13.11 -26.31
N THR A 487 10.29 -12.57 -26.62
CA THR A 487 11.39 -12.44 -25.66
C THR A 487 11.92 -11.01 -25.64
N VAL A 488 11.77 -10.32 -24.52
CA VAL A 488 12.20 -8.92 -24.34
C VAL A 488 13.20 -8.83 -23.21
N LYS A 489 14.31 -8.11 -23.43
CA LYS A 489 15.29 -7.78 -22.39
C LYS A 489 15.25 -6.30 -22.06
N VAL A 490 15.15 -5.97 -20.78
CA VAL A 490 15.21 -4.61 -20.25
C VAL A 490 16.48 -4.47 -19.44
N TYR A 491 17.33 -3.51 -19.81
CA TYR A 491 18.64 -3.30 -19.21
C TYR A 491 18.62 -2.04 -18.35
N PHE A 492 19.04 -2.15 -17.10
CA PHE A 492 19.12 -1.07 -16.12
C PHE A 492 20.56 -0.70 -15.81
N ASP A 493 20.82 0.54 -15.39
CA ASP A 493 22.18 1.04 -15.20
C ASP A 493 22.76 0.80 -13.79
N ASN A 494 21.97 0.22 -12.89
CA ASN A 494 22.33 -0.19 -11.53
C ASN A 494 21.79 -1.59 -11.20
N VAL A 495 22.35 -2.23 -10.17
CA VAL A 495 21.89 -3.52 -9.66
C VAL A 495 20.76 -3.27 -8.67
N SER A 496 19.60 -3.87 -8.93
CA SER A 496 18.45 -3.91 -8.03
C SER A 496 17.44 -4.95 -8.52
N TYR A 497 16.92 -5.76 -7.60
CA TYR A 497 15.82 -6.70 -7.85
C TYR A 497 14.50 -5.95 -8.09
N TRP A 498 14.32 -4.76 -7.50
CA TRP A 498 13.11 -3.96 -7.63
C TRP A 498 12.82 -3.53 -9.06
N HIS A 499 13.81 -3.57 -9.95
CA HIS A 499 13.64 -3.30 -11.37
C HIS A 499 12.63 -4.22 -12.06
N ILE A 500 12.31 -5.38 -11.48
CA ILE A 500 11.22 -6.23 -11.98
C ILE A 500 9.89 -5.46 -12.05
N TYR A 501 9.58 -4.67 -11.04
CA TYR A 501 8.36 -3.85 -10.98
C TYR A 501 8.48 -2.57 -11.83
N ASN A 502 9.71 -2.13 -12.15
CA ASN A 502 9.92 -1.02 -13.08
C ASN A 502 9.72 -1.44 -14.54
N ALA A 503 9.89 -2.72 -14.84
CA ALA A 503 9.68 -3.29 -16.17
C ALA A 503 8.29 -3.93 -16.35
N ASP A 504 7.49 -4.02 -15.29
CA ASP A 504 6.08 -4.44 -15.32
C ASP A 504 5.17 -3.21 -15.24
N LEU A 505 4.60 -2.81 -16.38
CA LEU A 505 3.88 -1.56 -16.56
C LEU A 505 2.48 -1.77 -17.14
N ALA A 506 1.65 -0.73 -17.12
CA ALA A 506 0.45 -0.70 -17.95
C ALA A 506 0.86 -0.51 -19.42
N PHE A 507 0.75 -1.58 -20.22
CA PHE A 507 1.20 -1.56 -21.61
C PHE A 507 0.28 -0.78 -22.54
N LEU A 508 0.90 -0.07 -23.48
CA LEU A 508 0.25 0.74 -24.49
C LEU A 508 0.19 -0.05 -25.81
N ALA A 509 -1.01 -0.18 -26.37
CA ALA A 509 -1.22 -0.84 -27.65
C ALA A 509 -0.52 -0.09 -28.80
N LYS A 510 0.62 -0.61 -29.29
CA LYS A 510 1.49 0.10 -30.23
C LYS A 510 0.74 0.64 -31.46
N HIS A 511 -0.16 -0.16 -32.04
CA HIS A 511 -0.92 0.20 -33.25
C HIS A 511 -1.92 1.36 -33.07
N ILE A 512 -2.24 1.71 -31.82
CA ILE A 512 -3.00 2.92 -31.45
C ILE A 512 -2.02 4.04 -31.12
N TRP A 513 -1.11 3.79 -30.19
CA TRP A 513 -0.29 4.81 -29.55
C TRP A 513 0.85 5.35 -30.43
N GLU A 514 1.30 4.60 -31.44
CA GLU A 514 2.30 5.09 -32.40
C GLU A 514 1.82 6.28 -33.24
N LYS A 515 0.49 6.52 -33.27
CA LYS A 515 -0.16 7.62 -34.01
C LYS A 515 -0.51 8.81 -33.12
N VAL A 516 -0.28 8.71 -31.81
CA VAL A 516 -0.61 9.76 -30.84
C VAL A 516 0.48 10.84 -30.89
N GLU A 517 0.11 12.04 -31.37
CA GLU A 517 1.04 13.17 -31.47
C GLU A 517 1.35 13.80 -30.11
N ASP A 518 0.30 14.03 -29.29
CA ASP A 518 0.44 14.51 -27.91
C ASP A 518 -0.34 13.60 -26.96
N TYR A 519 0.40 12.81 -26.19
CA TYR A 519 -0.16 11.89 -25.20
C TYR A 519 -0.88 12.59 -24.06
N ARG A 520 -0.58 13.87 -23.80
CA ARG A 520 -1.14 14.64 -22.69
C ARG A 520 -2.59 15.03 -22.92
N THR A 521 -2.95 15.26 -24.18
CA THR A 521 -4.31 15.64 -24.60
C THR A 521 -5.06 14.50 -25.25
N PHE A 522 -4.45 13.33 -25.40
CA PHE A 522 -5.10 12.15 -25.96
C PHE A 522 -6.19 11.64 -25.03
N GLU A 523 -7.43 11.60 -25.52
CA GLU A 523 -8.60 11.15 -24.76
C GLU A 523 -9.14 9.82 -25.32
N PRO A 524 -8.45 8.69 -25.09
CA PRO A 524 -8.79 7.42 -25.71
C PRO A 524 -10.22 6.93 -25.40
N TRP A 525 -10.83 7.38 -24.29
CA TRP A 525 -12.20 7.03 -23.94
C TRP A 525 -13.26 7.80 -24.73
N ASN A 526 -12.91 8.97 -25.26
CA ASN A 526 -13.79 9.84 -26.04
C ASN A 526 -13.58 9.70 -27.55
N GLU A 527 -12.49 9.06 -27.98
CA GLU A 527 -12.20 8.85 -29.39
C GLU A 527 -12.71 7.50 -29.90
N PRO A 528 -13.36 7.45 -31.08
CA PRO A 528 -13.77 6.19 -31.69
C PRO A 528 -12.54 5.37 -32.09
N HIS A 529 -12.63 4.06 -31.93
CA HIS A 529 -11.60 3.15 -32.38
C HIS A 529 -11.39 3.30 -33.91
N PRO A 530 -10.14 3.38 -34.41
CA PRO A 530 -9.88 3.63 -35.82
C PRO A 530 -10.50 2.61 -36.79
N THR A 531 -10.67 1.37 -36.33
CA THR A 531 -11.11 0.24 -37.18
C THR A 531 -12.29 -0.57 -36.66
N ILE A 532 -12.68 -0.41 -35.38
CA ILE A 532 -13.72 -1.26 -34.75
C ILE A 532 -14.89 -0.38 -34.33
N LYS A 533 -16.00 -0.50 -35.04
CA LYS A 533 -17.19 0.32 -34.79
C LYS A 533 -17.75 0.09 -33.39
N GLY A 534 -17.99 1.18 -32.67
CA GLY A 534 -18.65 1.16 -31.35
C GLY A 534 -17.73 0.79 -30.18
N TYR A 535 -16.42 0.80 -30.43
CA TYR A 535 -15.36 0.74 -29.42
C TYR A 535 -14.65 2.10 -29.38
N ASN A 536 -14.03 2.41 -28.25
CA ASN A 536 -13.15 3.56 -28.08
C ASN A 536 -11.68 3.11 -28.17
N GLN A 537 -10.74 4.04 -27.98
CA GLN A 537 -9.31 3.77 -28.05
C GLN A 537 -8.68 3.36 -26.71
N VAL A 538 -9.48 3.07 -25.66
CA VAL A 538 -8.99 2.40 -24.44
C VAL A 538 -8.80 0.91 -24.74
N VAL A 539 -7.71 0.62 -25.44
CA VAL A 539 -7.31 -0.74 -25.83
C VAL A 539 -6.38 -1.31 -24.77
N GLY A 540 -6.73 -2.50 -24.26
CA GLY A 540 -6.05 -3.13 -23.13
C GLY A 540 -6.11 -4.65 -23.18
N THR A 541 -5.28 -5.32 -22.37
CA THR A 541 -5.18 -6.80 -22.30
C THR A 541 -6.08 -7.42 -21.22
N GLY A 542 -6.74 -6.60 -20.41
CA GLY A 542 -7.46 -7.03 -19.21
C GLY A 542 -8.84 -7.66 -19.47
N PRO A 543 -9.52 -8.08 -18.38
CA PRO A 543 -10.76 -8.86 -18.44
C PRO A 543 -11.98 -8.10 -18.97
N PHE A 544 -11.96 -6.76 -18.94
CA PHE A 544 -13.05 -5.92 -19.43
C PHE A 544 -12.58 -4.88 -20.45
N VAL A 545 -13.54 -4.35 -21.21
CA VAL A 545 -13.37 -3.24 -22.15
C VAL A 545 -14.26 -2.09 -21.72
N LEU A 546 -13.74 -0.87 -21.79
CA LEU A 546 -14.54 0.33 -21.58
C LEU A 546 -15.60 0.46 -22.68
N LYS A 547 -16.87 0.34 -22.30
CA LYS A 547 -17.98 0.41 -23.25
C LYS A 547 -18.43 1.85 -23.50
N ASP A 548 -18.74 2.56 -22.43
CA ASP A 548 -19.11 3.96 -22.44
C ASP A 548 -18.83 4.57 -21.05
N TYR A 549 -18.70 5.89 -21.03
CA TYR A 549 -18.55 6.69 -19.83
C TYR A 549 -19.48 7.90 -19.98
N VAL A 550 -20.40 8.06 -19.03
CA VAL A 550 -21.30 9.20 -18.94
C VAL A 550 -20.85 10.05 -17.74
N PRO A 551 -20.21 11.22 -17.97
CA PRO A 551 -19.73 12.09 -16.91
C PRO A 551 -20.80 12.40 -15.86
N GLY A 552 -20.40 12.35 -14.59
CA GLY A 552 -21.27 12.52 -13.43
C GLY A 552 -22.28 11.39 -13.15
N GLU A 553 -22.43 10.41 -14.06
CA GLU A 553 -23.41 9.33 -13.90
C GLU A 553 -22.75 7.96 -13.66
N TYR A 554 -22.03 7.41 -14.65
CA TYR A 554 -21.45 6.08 -14.54
C TYR A 554 -20.33 5.80 -15.56
N VAL A 555 -19.49 4.83 -15.22
CA VAL A 555 -18.59 4.14 -16.15
C VAL A 555 -19.13 2.74 -16.42
N ARG A 556 -19.16 2.30 -17.68
CA ARG A 556 -19.64 0.96 -18.06
C ARG A 556 -18.54 0.14 -18.68
N LEU A 557 -18.32 -1.04 -18.12
CA LEU A 557 -17.35 -2.01 -18.60
C LEU A 557 -18.08 -3.28 -19.07
N VAL A 558 -17.69 -3.82 -20.22
CA VAL A 558 -18.21 -5.09 -20.74
C VAL A 558 -17.09 -6.12 -20.83
N LYS A 559 -17.42 -7.39 -20.64
CA LYS A 559 -16.49 -8.51 -20.73
C LYS A 559 -15.70 -8.43 -22.02
N ASN A 560 -14.38 -8.55 -21.93
CA ASN A 560 -13.50 -8.58 -23.08
C ASN A 560 -13.60 -9.95 -23.78
N PRO A 561 -14.17 -10.02 -25.00
CA PRO A 561 -14.35 -11.30 -25.69
C PRO A 561 -13.02 -11.92 -26.16
N ASN A 562 -11.94 -11.12 -26.18
CA ASN A 562 -10.59 -11.54 -26.56
C ASN A 562 -9.71 -11.87 -25.34
N TYR A 563 -10.27 -11.84 -24.13
CA TYR A 563 -9.49 -12.07 -22.92
C TYR A 563 -8.92 -13.50 -22.86
N TRP A 564 -7.62 -13.58 -22.59
CA TRP A 564 -6.85 -14.82 -22.74
C TRP A 564 -7.09 -15.81 -21.58
N ARG A 565 -7.69 -15.36 -20.47
CA ARG A 565 -8.06 -16.18 -19.30
C ARG A 565 -9.58 -16.42 -19.20
N LEU A 566 -10.36 -16.35 -20.29
CA LEU A 566 -11.82 -16.57 -20.25
C LEU A 566 -12.25 -17.96 -19.76
N ASN A 567 -11.43 -18.98 -20.01
CA ASN A 567 -11.74 -20.35 -19.65
C ASN A 567 -10.55 -20.98 -18.93
N PRO A 568 -10.78 -21.97 -18.05
CA PRO A 568 -9.72 -22.84 -17.59
C PRO A 568 -9.19 -23.62 -18.80
N THR A 569 -8.08 -23.15 -19.38
CA THR A 569 -7.31 -23.89 -20.38
C THR A 569 -5.99 -24.30 -19.74
N GLU A 570 -5.57 -25.55 -19.98
CA GLU A 570 -4.47 -26.24 -19.30
C GLU A 570 -3.22 -25.34 -19.19
N LEU A 571 -2.76 -25.12 -17.95
CA LEU A 571 -1.58 -24.34 -17.59
C LEU A 571 -0.30 -24.87 -18.23
#